data_AF-A0A8D3Y5K7-F1
#
_entry.id   AF-A0A8D3Y5K7-F1
#
_cell.length_a   1.000
_cell.length_b   1.000
_cell.length_c   1.000
_cell.angle_alpha   90.00
_cell.angle_beta   90.00
_cell.angle_gamma   90.00
#
_symmetry.space_group_name_H-M   'P 1'
#
loop_
_entity.id
_entity.type
_entity.pdbx_description
1 polymer ?
#
loop_
_entity_poly.entity_id
_entity_poly.type
_entity_poly.pdbx_seq_one_letter_code
_entity_poly.pdbx_strand_id
1 'polypeptide(L)' 'MAKLKGDLAADPGDPMKKYRAVFAEGRGVAWDKRLTFNAAQGIELTTAAQWIARNLAPDPGA' A
#
# COMPACT_ATOMS: atom_id res chain seq x y z
N MET A 1 6.68 11.97 -10.08
CA MET A 1 5.84 10.86 -10.60
C MET A 1 6.00 10.61 -12.09
N ALA A 2 5.94 11.64 -12.94
CA ALA A 2 6.07 11.48 -14.41
C ALA A 2 7.32 10.70 -14.85
N LYS A 3 8.48 10.97 -14.23
CA LYS A 3 9.71 10.24 -14.53
C LYS A 3 9.62 8.72 -14.26
N LEU A 4 9.14 8.31 -13.10
CA LEU A 4 9.04 6.88 -12.74
C LEU A 4 8.06 6.12 -13.64
N LYS A 5 6.95 6.77 -14.03
CA LYS A 5 5.99 6.20 -14.97
C LYS A 5 6.57 6.12 -16.39
N GLY A 6 7.34 7.12 -16.82
CA GLY A 6 8.06 7.09 -18.09
C GLY A 6 9.13 6.00 -18.15
N ASP A 7 9.93 5.87 -17.09
CA ASP A 7 10.95 4.82 -16.97
C ASP A 7 10.31 3.43 -17.07
N LEU A 8 9.18 3.19 -16.38
CA LEU A 8 8.44 1.93 -16.44
C LEU A 8 7.75 1.72 -17.81
N ALA A 9 7.26 2.76 -18.46
CA ALA A 9 6.65 2.64 -19.79
C ALA A 9 7.68 2.23 -20.86
N ALA A 10 8.92 2.70 -20.73
CA ALA A 10 10.03 2.35 -21.62
C ALA A 10 10.52 0.91 -21.41
N ASP A 11 10.33 0.34 -20.23
CA ASP A 11 10.73 -1.02 -19.89
C ASP A 11 9.75 -1.66 -18.88
N PRO A 12 8.59 -2.16 -19.36
CA PRO A 12 7.52 -2.66 -18.51
C PRO A 12 7.88 -3.95 -17.76
N GLY A 13 8.91 -4.67 -18.21
CA GLY A 13 9.34 -5.94 -17.64
C GLY A 13 10.26 -5.80 -16.43
N ASP A 14 10.86 -4.63 -16.22
CA ASP A 14 11.80 -4.38 -15.12
C ASP A 14 11.08 -4.35 -13.75
N PRO A 15 11.34 -5.34 -12.88
CA PRO A 15 10.69 -5.41 -11.57
C PRO A 15 11.01 -4.23 -10.66
N MET A 16 12.21 -3.64 -10.80
CA MET A 16 12.65 -2.53 -9.98
C MET A 16 11.98 -1.22 -10.39
N LYS A 17 11.82 -0.98 -11.69
CA LYS A 17 11.04 0.18 -12.18
C LYS A 17 9.59 0.07 -11.75
N LYS A 18 9.01 -1.12 -11.82
CA LYS A 18 7.65 -1.40 -11.34
C LYS A 18 7.52 -1.13 -9.84
N TYR A 19 8.42 -1.68 -9.03
CA TYR A 19 8.43 -1.48 -7.59
C TYR A 19 8.46 0.01 -7.23
N ARG A 20 9.42 0.77 -7.78
CA ARG A 20 9.58 2.21 -7.50
C ARG A 20 8.36 3.02 -7.91
N ALA A 21 7.77 2.74 -9.08
CA ALA A 21 6.59 3.44 -9.56
C ALA A 21 5.37 3.21 -8.65
N VAL A 22 5.13 1.95 -8.25
CA VAL A 22 4.00 1.59 -7.38
C VAL A 22 4.18 2.17 -5.97
N PHE A 23 5.38 2.07 -5.40
CA PHE A 23 5.63 2.54 -4.04
C PHE A 23 5.50 4.06 -3.92
N ALA A 24 6.04 4.79 -4.88
CA ALA A 24 6.00 6.26 -4.86
C ALA A 24 4.58 6.81 -5.12
N GLU A 25 3.63 6.00 -5.62
CA GLU A 25 2.26 6.43 -5.93
C GLU A 25 1.42 6.64 -4.67
N GLY A 26 1.88 6.16 -3.51
CA GLY A 26 1.21 6.37 -2.23
C GLY A 26 -0.13 5.63 -2.10
N ARG A 27 -0.54 4.86 -3.12
CA ARG A 27 -1.76 4.03 -3.11
C ARG A 27 -1.57 2.70 -2.38
N GLY A 28 -0.32 2.28 -2.19
CA GLY A 28 0.08 1.07 -1.47
C GLY A 28 -0.01 -0.24 -2.25
N VAL A 29 -0.79 -0.31 -3.33
CA VAL A 29 -0.89 -1.47 -4.23
C VAL A 29 -1.03 -1.01 -5.68
N ALA A 30 -0.59 -1.85 -6.63
CA ALA A 30 -0.68 -1.57 -8.06
C ALA A 30 -2.06 -1.83 -8.67
N TRP A 31 -2.98 -2.43 -7.91
CA TRP A 31 -4.31 -2.86 -8.36
C TRP A 31 -5.42 -2.21 -7.54
N ASP A 32 -6.66 -2.32 -8.02
CA ASP A 32 -7.82 -1.86 -7.28
C ASP A 32 -8.07 -2.76 -6.05
N LYS A 33 -8.05 -2.14 -4.85
CA LYS A 33 -8.30 -2.85 -3.58
C LYS A 33 -9.66 -3.55 -3.54
N ARG A 34 -10.67 -3.05 -4.25
CA ARG A 34 -12.02 -3.65 -4.29
C ARG A 34 -12.05 -5.04 -4.91
N LEU A 35 -11.01 -5.39 -5.68
CA LEU A 35 -10.87 -6.69 -6.34
C LEU A 35 -10.07 -7.70 -5.49
N THR A 36 -9.70 -7.34 -4.26
CA THR A 36 -8.95 -8.24 -3.37
C THR A 36 -9.86 -9.24 -2.68
N PHE A 37 -9.29 -10.38 -2.27
CA PHE A 37 -10.02 -11.41 -1.51
C PHE A 37 -10.69 -10.85 -0.25
N ASN A 38 -9.98 -10.05 0.53
CA ASN A 38 -10.52 -9.48 1.77
C ASN A 38 -11.73 -8.59 1.49
N ALA A 39 -11.68 -7.75 0.45
CA ALA A 39 -12.82 -6.95 0.03
C ALA A 39 -14.00 -7.83 -0.45
N ALA A 40 -13.72 -8.88 -1.23
CA ALA A 40 -14.72 -9.82 -1.71
C ALA A 40 -15.38 -10.64 -0.60
N GLN A 41 -14.68 -10.86 0.52
CA GLN A 41 -15.19 -11.60 1.69
C GLN A 41 -15.71 -10.68 2.80
N GLY A 42 -15.69 -9.35 2.63
CA GLY A 42 -16.08 -8.41 3.69
C GLY A 42 -15.16 -8.46 4.92
N ILE A 43 -13.89 -8.85 4.74
CA ILE A 43 -12.90 -8.89 5.82
C ILE A 43 -12.26 -7.51 5.95
N GLU A 44 -12.61 -6.83 7.03
CA GLU A 44 -12.02 -5.54 7.39
C GLU A 44 -10.55 -5.68 7.77
N LEU A 45 -9.72 -4.79 7.24
CA LEU A 45 -8.28 -4.75 7.52
C LEU A 45 -7.94 -3.65 8.52
N THR A 46 -6.88 -3.86 9.28
CA THR A 46 -6.29 -2.83 10.14
C THR A 46 -5.00 -2.30 9.54
N THR A 47 -4.76 -1.01 9.69
CA THR A 47 -3.44 -0.42 9.43
C THR A 47 -2.50 -0.68 10.62
N ALA A 48 -1.19 -0.57 10.37
CA ALA A 48 -0.19 -0.64 11.44
C ALA A 48 -0.43 0.44 12.50
N ALA A 49 -0.75 1.68 12.09
CA ALA A 49 -1.03 2.77 13.01
C ALA A 49 -2.27 2.50 13.89
N GLN A 50 -3.37 2.02 13.30
CA GLN A 50 -4.56 1.62 14.05
C GLN A 50 -4.27 0.47 15.02
N TRP A 51 -3.46 -0.50 14.62
CA TRP A 51 -3.07 -1.59 15.50
C TRP A 51 -2.22 -1.07 16.67
N ILE A 52 -1.21 -0.24 16.40
CA ILE A 52 -0.36 0.37 17.44
C ILE A 52 -1.22 1.18 18.42
N ALA A 53 -2.13 2.02 17.93
CA ALA A 53 -3.01 2.81 18.81
C ALA A 53 -3.91 1.94 19.71
N ARG A 54 -4.31 0.75 19.24
CA ARG A 54 -5.14 -0.18 20.00
C ARG A 54 -4.37 -1.03 21.01
N ASN A 55 -3.08 -1.28 20.77
CA ASN A 55 -2.31 -2.30 21.49
C ASN A 55 -1.10 -1.75 22.25
N LEU A 56 -0.61 -0.56 21.88
CA LEU A 56 0.64 0.03 22.39
C LEU A 56 0.48 1.48 22.85
N ALA A 57 -0.73 2.05 22.81
CA ALA A 57 -0.94 3.37 23.40
C ALA A 57 -0.64 3.30 24.91
N PRO A 58 0.15 4.24 25.47
CA PRO A 58 0.34 4.32 26.91
C PRO A 58 -1.01 4.49 27.57
N ASP A 59 -1.20 3.87 28.73
CA ASP A 59 -2.37 4.14 29.56
C ASP A 59 -2.38 5.65 29.87
N PRO A 60 -3.46 6.41 29.56
CA PRO A 60 -3.54 7.82 29.91
C PRO A 60 -3.44 8.10 31.42
N GLY A 61 -3.38 7.05 32.27
CA GLY A 61 -3.12 7.13 33.71
C GLY A 61 -1.75 6.62 34.20
N ALA A 62 -0.80 6.26 33.32
CA ALA A 62 0.56 5.82 33.71
C ALA A 62 1.60 6.94 33.68
#